data_AF-A0A829HKX0-F1
#
_entry.id   AF-A0A829HKX0-F1
#
_cell.length_a   1.000
_cell.length_b   1.000
_cell.length_c   1.000
_cell.angle_alpha   90.00
_cell.angle_beta   90.00
_cell.angle_gamma   90.00
#
_symmetry.space_group_name_H-M   'P 1'
#
loop_
_entity.id
_entity.type
_entity.pdbx_description
1 polymer ?
#
loop_
_entity_poly.entity_id
_entity_poly.type
_entity_poly.pdbx_seq_one_letter_code
_entity_poly.pdbx_strand_id
1 'polypeptide(L)'
;MKNLTLKHYLALVLVFSGIFAICFESLTKGFVTYVPYGGEFVYLREMEGSNEDESVLLWFFGIISIMLGAIMYFVKNVIYVLRIGFFTYVFLFLCALMTDSDPLNQLIVNTVKFDHNIYLILWCISFAIYTGIFFKLCIQQDALSD
;
A
#
# COMPACT_ATOMS: atom_id res chain seq x y z
N MET A 1 -24.30 0.54 14.79
CA MET A 1 -22.97 0.07 15.29
C MET A 1 -22.11 -0.57 14.20
N LYS A 2 -22.63 -1.46 13.34
CA LYS A 2 -21.83 -2.18 12.32
C LYS A 2 -21.03 -1.25 11.39
N ASN A 3 -21.64 -0.21 10.82
CA ASN A 3 -20.94 0.74 9.93
C ASN A 3 -19.82 1.52 10.64
N LEU A 4 -20.00 1.78 11.95
CA LEU A 4 -19.00 2.45 12.76
C LEU A 4 -17.75 1.56 12.90
N THR A 5 -17.93 0.26 13.15
CA THR A 5 -16.81 -0.68 13.25
C THR A 5 -16.08 -0.86 11.91
N LEU A 6 -16.81 -0.99 10.79
CA LEU A 6 -16.21 -1.10 9.46
C LEU A 6 -15.39 0.13 9.07
N LYS A 7 -15.84 1.34 9.42
CA LYS A 7 -15.07 2.57 9.22
C LYS A 7 -13.69 2.49 9.89
N HIS A 8 -13.65 2.05 11.14
CA HIS A 8 -12.39 1.97 11.88
C HIS A 8 -11.45 0.92 11.29
N TYR A 9 -11.98 -0.21 10.81
CA TYR A 9 -11.17 -1.18 10.07
C TYR A 9 -10.62 -0.61 8.75
N LEU A 10 -11.45 0.14 8.01
CA LEU A 10 -11.02 0.80 6.77
C LEU A 10 -9.87 1.78 7.04
N ALA A 11 -10.00 2.61 8.08
CA ALA A 11 -8.97 3.54 8.51
C ALA A 11 -7.69 2.84 8.96
N LEU A 12 -7.81 1.77 9.74
CA LEU A 12 -6.68 1.00 10.27
C LEU A 12 -5.88 0.30 9.15
N VAL A 13 -6.58 -0.34 8.20
CA VAL A 13 -5.95 -0.98 7.04
C VAL A 13 -5.22 0.05 6.18
N LEU A 14 -5.79 1.25 6.04
CA LEU A 14 -5.13 2.34 5.31
C LEU A 14 -3.84 2.82 5.99
N VAL A 15 -3.83 2.93 7.32
CA VAL A 15 -2.62 3.27 8.08
C VAL A 15 -1.56 2.17 7.91
N PHE A 16 -1.93 0.89 8.02
CA PHE A 16 -0.99 -0.21 7.83
C PHE A 16 -0.43 -0.27 6.41
N SER A 17 -1.28 -0.04 5.39
CA SER A 17 -0.84 0.08 4.01
C SER A 17 0.25 1.16 3.87
N GLY A 18 0.06 2.33 4.49
CA GLY A 18 1.06 3.39 4.46
C GLY A 18 2.38 3.03 5.16
N ILE A 19 2.30 2.32 6.30
CA ILE A 19 3.49 1.81 6.99
C ILE A 19 4.26 0.81 6.12
N PHE A 20 3.56 -0.12 5.46
CA PHE A 20 4.20 -1.09 4.58
C PHE A 20 4.90 -0.43 3.39
N ALA A 21 4.30 0.61 2.79
CA ALA A 21 4.95 1.38 1.71
C ALA A 21 6.26 2.04 2.18
N ILE A 22 6.26 2.67 3.36
CA ILE A 22 7.48 3.28 3.93
C ILE A 22 8.54 2.23 4.26
N CYS A 23 8.14 1.10 4.85
CA CYS A 23 9.05 0.01 5.17
C CYS A 23 9.66 -0.61 3.91
N PHE A 24 8.86 -0.82 2.86
CA PHE A 24 9.33 -1.33 1.58
C PHE A 24 10.49 -0.49 1.06
N GLU A 25 10.27 0.81 0.94
CA GLU A 25 11.27 1.73 0.41
C GLU A 25 12.50 1.90 1.31
N SER A 26 12.32 1.92 2.63
CA SER A 26 13.43 2.08 3.57
C SER A 26 14.37 0.88 3.53
N LEU A 27 13.84 -0.33 3.30
CA LEU A 27 14.62 -1.56 3.28
C LEU A 27 15.25 -1.81 1.90
N THR A 28 14.55 -1.53 0.80
CA THR A 28 15.13 -1.63 -0.56
C THR A 28 16.32 -0.66 -0.74
N LYS A 29 16.30 0.51 -0.09
CA LYS A 29 17.43 1.46 -0.09
C LYS A 29 18.55 1.12 0.90
N GLY A 30 18.24 0.45 2.01
CA GLY A 30 19.16 0.25 3.13
C GLY A 30 19.98 -1.04 3.07
N PHE A 31 19.52 -2.06 2.35
CA PHE A 31 20.23 -3.34 2.29
C PHE A 31 21.26 -3.37 1.16
N VAL A 32 22.52 -3.50 1.57
CA VAL A 32 23.63 -3.86 0.68
C VAL A 32 23.66 -5.38 0.59
N THR A 33 23.64 -5.92 -0.63
CA THR A 33 23.74 -7.35 -0.88
C THR A 33 25.01 -7.66 -1.68
N TYR A 34 25.59 -8.83 -1.44
CA TYR A 34 26.77 -9.30 -2.15
C TYR A 34 26.35 -10.01 -3.43
N VAL A 35 26.79 -9.54 -4.59
CA VAL A 35 26.49 -10.19 -5.87
C VAL A 35 27.33 -11.48 -5.97
N PRO A 36 26.73 -12.67 -6.14
CA PRO A 36 27.50 -13.91 -6.23
C PRO A 36 28.38 -14.03 -7.50
N TYR A 37 28.23 -13.13 -8.48
CA TYR A 37 28.89 -13.22 -9.79
C TYR A 37 29.98 -12.16 -10.05
N GLY A 38 30.26 -11.22 -9.13
CA GLY A 38 31.13 -10.08 -9.41
C GLY A 38 32.08 -9.63 -8.30
N GLY A 39 31.92 -10.12 -7.06
CA GLY A 39 32.81 -9.73 -5.95
C GLY A 39 32.56 -8.32 -5.38
N GLU A 40 31.58 -7.59 -5.90
CA GLU A 40 31.24 -6.24 -5.47
C GLU A 40 29.98 -6.21 -4.59
N PHE A 41 30.01 -5.32 -3.60
CA PHE A 41 28.83 -4.95 -2.82
C PHE A 41 27.98 -4.01 -3.66
N VAL A 42 26.75 -4.42 -3.94
CA VAL A 42 25.81 -3.63 -4.75
C VAL A 42 24.59 -3.37 -3.87
N TYR A 43 24.05 -2.17 -3.92
CA TYR A 43 22.82 -1.88 -3.19
C TYR A 43 21.67 -2.69 -3.81
N LEU A 44 20.75 -3.22 -2.98
CA LEU A 44 19.59 -3.97 -3.51
C LEU A 44 18.83 -3.17 -4.57
N ARG A 45 18.69 -1.86 -4.35
CA ARG A 45 18.16 -0.90 -5.32
C ARG A 45 18.80 -0.96 -6.71
N GLU A 46 20.13 -1.11 -6.78
CA GLU A 46 20.87 -1.15 -8.05
C GLU A 46 20.66 -2.49 -8.78
N MET A 47 20.40 -3.58 -8.04
CA MET A 47 19.99 -4.87 -8.61
C MET A 47 18.56 -4.86 -9.14
N GLU A 48 17.68 -4.00 -8.61
CA GLU A 48 16.27 -3.90 -8.99
C GLU A 48 16.02 -3.11 -10.28
N GLY A 49 17.03 -2.40 -10.81
CA GLY A 49 16.82 -1.50 -11.96
C GLY A 49 15.90 -0.31 -11.64
N SER A 50 15.68 -0.03 -10.35
CA SER A 50 14.85 1.06 -9.84
C SER A 50 15.41 2.42 -10.26
N ASN A 51 14.62 3.19 -11.02
CA ASN A 51 14.95 4.58 -11.34
C ASN A 51 14.90 5.45 -10.09
N GLU A 52 15.72 6.50 -10.03
CA GLU A 52 15.88 7.27 -8.80
C GLU A 52 14.56 7.90 -8.27
N ASP A 53 13.68 8.26 -9.20
CA ASP A 53 12.45 9.02 -8.98
C ASP A 53 11.25 8.19 -8.47
N GLU A 54 11.13 6.92 -8.87
CA GLU A 54 9.99 6.06 -8.48
C GLU A 54 9.97 5.79 -6.97
N SER A 55 11.16 5.76 -6.38
CA SER A 55 11.34 5.47 -4.96
C SER A 55 10.71 6.54 -4.06
N VAL A 56 10.83 7.82 -4.40
CA VAL A 56 10.35 8.93 -3.58
C VAL A 56 8.81 8.97 -3.53
N LEU A 57 8.16 8.50 -4.60
CA LEU A 57 6.71 8.51 -4.75
C LEU A 57 6.02 7.61 -3.70
N LEU A 58 6.55 6.41 -3.46
CA LEU A 58 6.04 5.44 -2.47
C LEU A 58 6.11 5.97 -1.04
N TRP A 59 7.16 6.72 -0.70
CA TRP A 59 7.29 7.37 0.61
C TRP A 59 6.15 8.35 0.87
N PHE A 60 5.92 9.23 -0.11
CA PHE A 60 4.86 10.22 -0.05
C PHE A 60 3.48 9.55 0.00
N PHE A 61 3.29 8.46 -0.74
CA PHE A 61 2.07 7.65 -0.64
C PHE A 61 1.87 7.08 0.75
N GLY A 62 2.93 6.56 1.37
CA GLY A 62 2.90 6.04 2.72
C GLY A 62 2.43 7.08 3.74
N ILE A 63 3.01 8.28 3.69
CA ILE A 63 2.66 9.41 4.57
C ILE A 63 1.21 9.84 4.37
N ILE A 64 0.78 10.05 3.12
CA ILE A 64 -0.59 10.46 2.79
C ILE A 64 -1.59 9.42 3.31
N SER A 65 -1.29 8.12 3.14
CA SER A 65 -2.16 7.03 3.59
C SER A 65 -2.32 7.03 5.11
N ILE A 66 -1.22 7.20 5.86
CA ILE A 66 -1.27 7.32 7.33
C ILE A 66 -2.09 8.54 7.76
N MET A 67 -1.88 9.69 7.14
CA MET A 67 -2.62 10.92 7.45
C MET A 67 -4.12 10.77 7.17
N LEU A 68 -4.50 10.26 6.00
CA LEU A 68 -5.90 10.05 5.63
C LEU A 68 -6.58 9.00 6.51
N GLY A 69 -5.88 7.91 6.84
CA GLY A 69 -6.37 6.90 7.77
C GLY A 69 -6.65 7.47 9.16
N ALA A 70 -5.73 8.30 9.68
CA ALA A 70 -5.94 9.01 10.94
C ALA A 70 -7.14 9.96 10.87
N ILE A 71 -7.29 10.75 9.79
CA ILE A 71 -8.44 11.65 9.59
C ILE A 71 -9.74 10.84 9.55
N MET A 72 -9.81 9.77 8.75
CA MET A 72 -10.99 8.92 8.62
C MET A 72 -11.42 8.30 9.97
N TYR A 73 -10.46 8.01 10.85
CA TYR A 73 -10.74 7.52 12.20
C TYR A 73 -11.61 8.50 13.01
N PHE A 74 -11.37 9.81 12.90
CA PHE A 74 -12.09 10.84 13.64
C PHE A 74 -13.38 11.34 12.96
N VAL A 75 -13.53 11.16 11.65
CA VAL A 75 -14.72 11.59 10.90
C VAL A 75 -15.95 10.80 11.32
N LYS A 76 -16.97 11.47 11.88
CA LYS A 76 -18.20 10.81 12.36
C LYS A 76 -19.19 10.46 11.25
N ASN A 77 -19.21 11.26 10.18
CA ASN A 77 -20.20 11.12 9.11
C ASN A 77 -19.71 10.13 8.03
N VAL A 78 -20.45 9.03 7.86
CA VAL A 78 -20.11 7.92 6.96
C VAL A 78 -20.06 8.35 5.49
N ILE A 79 -20.85 9.33 5.07
CA ILE A 79 -20.81 9.85 3.69
C ILE A 79 -19.45 10.48 3.39
N TYR A 80 -18.89 11.24 4.34
CA TYR A 80 -17.55 11.83 4.17
C TYR A 80 -16.46 10.76 4.21
N VAL A 81 -16.62 9.72 5.04
CA VAL A 81 -15.74 8.55 5.04
C VAL A 81 -15.72 7.89 3.67
N LEU A 82 -16.89 7.67 3.05
CA LEU A 82 -16.97 7.06 1.72
C LEU A 82 -16.33 7.93 0.65
N ARG A 83 -16.52 9.26 0.71
CA ARG A 83 -15.88 10.19 -0.23
C ARG A 83 -14.36 10.15 -0.11
N ILE A 84 -13.83 10.32 1.11
CA ILE A 84 -12.39 10.23 1.37
C ILE A 84 -11.89 8.85 0.94
N GLY A 85 -12.62 7.80 1.32
CA GLY A 85 -12.24 6.43 1.03
C GLY A 85 -12.18 6.10 -0.46
N PHE A 86 -13.09 6.67 -1.26
CA PHE A 86 -13.09 6.57 -2.72
C PHE A 86 -11.89 7.27 -3.34
N PHE A 87 -11.61 8.51 -2.94
CA PHE A 87 -10.43 9.24 -3.44
C PHE A 87 -9.14 8.49 -3.09
N THR A 88 -9.04 7.97 -1.87
CA THR A 88 -7.91 7.12 -1.47
C THR A 88 -7.83 5.84 -2.29
N TYR A 89 -8.95 5.19 -2.59
CA TYR A 89 -8.96 3.99 -3.44
C TYR A 89 -8.42 4.29 -4.84
N VAL A 90 -8.92 5.35 -5.48
CA VAL A 90 -8.47 5.77 -6.82
C VAL A 90 -6.97 6.09 -6.79
N PHE A 91 -6.53 6.80 -5.77
CA PHE A 91 -5.13 7.13 -5.58
C PHE A 91 -4.26 5.88 -5.44
N LEU A 92 -4.57 4.97 -4.51
CA LEU A 92 -3.84 3.72 -4.29
C LEU A 92 -3.81 2.85 -5.55
N PHE A 93 -4.91 2.80 -6.29
CA PHE A 93 -4.98 2.08 -7.56
C PHE A 93 -4.00 2.65 -8.60
N LEU A 94 -3.95 3.98 -8.75
CA LEU A 94 -2.98 4.63 -9.63
C LEU A 94 -1.55 4.40 -9.18
N CYS A 95 -1.27 4.46 -7.87
CA CYS A 95 0.04 4.12 -7.31
C CYS A 95 0.46 2.70 -7.70
N ALA A 96 -0.45 1.73 -7.58
CA ALA A 96 -0.16 0.34 -7.90
C ALA A 96 0.20 0.15 -9.37
N LEU A 97 -0.49 0.85 -10.26
CA LEU A 97 -0.17 0.84 -11.70
C LEU A 97 1.19 1.47 -12.03
N MET A 98 1.65 2.43 -11.23
CA MET A 98 2.95 3.09 -11.44
C MET A 98 4.12 2.34 -10.79
N THR A 99 3.85 1.52 -9.78
CA THR A 99 4.89 0.87 -8.96
C THR A 99 5.39 -0.44 -9.56
N ASP A 100 4.63 -1.06 -10.47
CA ASP A 100 4.92 -2.42 -10.94
C ASP A 100 5.04 -2.46 -12.47
N SER A 101 6.28 -2.44 -12.97
CA SER A 101 6.59 -2.79 -14.35
C SER A 101 6.66 -4.30 -14.56
N ASP A 102 6.88 -5.06 -13.47
CA ASP A 102 7.04 -6.51 -13.51
C ASP A 102 5.69 -7.22 -13.32
N PRO A 103 5.45 -8.34 -14.00
CA PRO A 103 4.28 -9.16 -13.76
C PRO A 103 4.33 -9.82 -12.36
N LEU A 104 3.17 -9.95 -11.72
CA LEU A 104 2.99 -10.43 -10.34
C LEU A 104 3.67 -11.79 -10.05
N ASN A 105 3.81 -12.66 -11.05
CA ASN A 105 4.55 -13.92 -10.94
C ASN A 105 6.07 -13.72 -10.76
N GLN A 106 6.67 -12.76 -11.46
CA GLN A 106 8.07 -12.38 -11.27
C GLN A 106 8.27 -11.74 -9.91
N LEU A 107 7.32 -10.91 -9.45
CA LEU A 107 7.37 -10.33 -8.11
C LEU A 107 7.46 -11.41 -7.02
N ILE A 108 6.63 -12.46 -7.11
CA ILE A 108 6.66 -13.59 -6.17
C ILE A 108 7.98 -14.36 -6.26
N VAL A 109 8.47 -14.63 -7.47
CA VAL A 109 9.74 -15.35 -7.66
C VAL A 109 10.91 -14.56 -7.08
N ASN A 110 10.95 -13.25 -7.31
CA ASN A 110 11.97 -12.36 -6.76
C ASN A 110 11.86 -12.29 -5.23
N THR A 111 10.64 -12.28 -4.69
CA THR A 111 10.40 -12.35 -3.24
C THR A 111 10.97 -13.63 -2.64
N VAL A 112 10.66 -14.79 -3.23
CA VAL A 112 11.11 -16.09 -2.69
C VAL A 112 12.62 -16.30 -2.87
N LYS A 113 13.20 -15.84 -3.98
CA LYS A 113 14.63 -16.05 -4.27
C LYS A 113 15.55 -15.08 -3.54
N PHE A 114 15.11 -13.84 -3.33
CA PHE A 114 15.96 -12.76 -2.82
C PHE A 114 15.48 -12.19 -1.47
N ASP A 115 14.49 -12.85 -0.83
CA ASP A 115 13.78 -12.38 0.38
C ASP A 115 13.28 -10.94 0.22
N HIS A 116 12.85 -10.65 -1.01
CA HIS A 116 12.64 -9.29 -1.48
C HIS A 116 11.16 -8.92 -1.51
N ASN A 117 10.80 -7.65 -1.57
CA ASN A 117 9.42 -7.22 -1.85
C ASN A 117 8.31 -7.69 -0.87
N ILE A 118 8.62 -8.29 0.29
CA ILE A 118 7.60 -8.75 1.25
C ILE A 118 6.65 -7.62 1.67
N TYR A 119 7.17 -6.40 1.81
CA TYR A 119 6.37 -5.22 2.13
C TYR A 119 5.52 -4.72 0.96
N LEU A 120 5.97 -4.92 -0.28
CA LEU A 120 5.17 -4.65 -1.48
C LEU A 120 4.01 -5.65 -1.59
N ILE A 121 4.26 -6.93 -1.30
CA ILE A 121 3.20 -7.95 -1.22
C ILE A 121 2.20 -7.62 -0.10
N LEU A 122 2.69 -7.26 1.09
CA LEU A 122 1.85 -6.85 2.22
C LEU A 122 1.04 -5.59 1.89
N TRP A 123 1.62 -4.67 1.12
CA TRP A 123 0.94 -3.49 0.62
C TRP A 123 -0.19 -3.87 -0.36
N CYS A 124 0.07 -4.74 -1.33
CA CYS A 124 -0.95 -5.26 -2.25
C CYS A 124 -2.09 -5.98 -1.52
N ILE A 125 -1.78 -6.81 -0.52
CA ILE A 125 -2.78 -7.47 0.34
C ILE A 125 -3.60 -6.43 1.09
N SER A 126 -2.96 -5.41 1.66
CA SER A 126 -3.65 -4.34 2.39
C SER A 126 -4.59 -3.57 1.47
N PHE A 127 -4.20 -3.30 0.24
CA PHE A 127 -5.05 -2.66 -0.77
C PHE A 127 -6.26 -3.53 -1.13
N ALA A 128 -6.08 -4.84 -1.31
CA ALA A 128 -7.19 -5.77 -1.56
C ALA A 128 -8.19 -5.81 -0.40
N ILE A 129 -7.70 -5.89 0.84
CA ILE A 129 -8.52 -5.86 2.05
C ILE A 129 -9.27 -4.53 2.16
N TYR A 130 -8.57 -3.40 1.95
CA TYR A 130 -9.17 -2.07 1.96
C TYR A 130 -10.34 -1.97 0.97
N THR A 131 -10.13 -2.46 -0.26
CA THR A 131 -11.14 -2.49 -1.32
C THR A 131 -12.37 -3.29 -0.90
N GLY A 132 -12.18 -4.49 -0.33
CA GLY A 132 -13.29 -5.32 0.13
C GLY A 132 -14.10 -4.67 1.27
N ILE A 133 -13.43 -4.03 2.22
CA ILE A 133 -14.08 -3.30 3.32
C ILE A 133 -14.84 -2.09 2.77
N PHE A 134 -14.25 -1.36 1.83
CA PHE A 134 -14.86 -0.19 1.20
C PHE A 134 -16.17 -0.54 0.47
N PHE A 135 -16.15 -1.56 -0.41
CA PHE A 135 -17.35 -2.01 -1.11
C PHE A 135 -18.45 -2.48 -0.15
N LYS A 136 -18.07 -3.21 0.90
CA LYS A 136 -19.02 -3.63 1.93
C LYS A 136 -19.66 -2.44 2.64
N LEU A 137 -18.90 -1.38 2.90
CA LEU A 137 -19.40 -0.16 3.52
C LEU A 137 -20.37 0.59 2.58
N CYS A 138 -20.09 0.64 1.27
CA CYS A 138 -21.01 1.22 0.28
C CYS A 138 -22.37 0.48 0.26
N ILE A 139 -22.34 -0.85 0.11
CA ILE A 139 -23.57 -1.67 0.06
C ILE A 139 -24.42 -1.50 1.34
N GLN A 140 -23.76 -1.44 2.50
CA GLN A 140 -24.47 -1.26 3.77
C GLN A 140 -25.06 0.13 3.95
N GLN A 141 -24.52 1.15 3.29
CA GLN A 141 -25.09 2.48 3.31
C GLN A 141 -26.34 2.56 2.44
N ASP A 142 -26.29 1.99 1.23
CA ASP A 142 -27.42 2.01 0.30
C ASP A 142 -28.64 1.25 0.87
N ALA A 143 -28.41 0.14 1.57
CA ALA A 143 -29.46 -0.63 2.25
C ALA A 143 -30.11 0.10 3.46
N LEU A 144 -29.57 1.24 3.90
CA LEU A 144 -30.12 2.06 4.99
C LEU A 144 -30.77 3.35 4.46
N SER A 145 -30.59 3.69 3.18
CA SER A 145 -31.22 4.84 2.53
C SER A 145 -32.55 4.53 1.85
N ASP A 146 -32.89 3.24 1.70
CA ASP A 146 -34.19 2.73 1.25
C ASP A 146 -35.11 2.40 2.45
#